data_AF-A0A7V6C7L4-F1
#
_entry.id   AF-A0A7V6C7L4-F1
#
_cell.length_a   1.000
_cell.length_b   1.000
_cell.length_c   1.000
_cell.angle_alpha   90.00
_cell.angle_beta   90.00
_cell.angle_gamma   90.00
#
_symmetry.space_group_name_H-M   'P 1'
#
loop_
_entity.id
_entity.type
_entity.pdbx_description
1 polymer ?
#
loop_
_entity_poly.entity_id
_entity_poly.type
_entity_poly.pdbx_seq_one_letter_code
_entity_poly.pdbx_strand_id
1 'polypeptide(L)'
;EGSPFFWLQSTEDGSLAFVVINPQLVKSDYAINIEEHVLEELKAQHVADLEVMCIVTIPHNQPQKMTINLLGPIIINAKKRCALQIICSDDRYSHRHPILAEN
;
A
#
# COMPACT_ATOMS: atom_id res chain seq x y z
N GLU A 1 -20.00 2.46 -3.93
CA GLU A 1 -19.27 1.32 -4.53
C GLU A 1 -18.57 1.82 -5.80
N GLY A 2 -17.34 1.37 -6.08
CA GLY A 2 -16.55 1.81 -7.25
C GLY A 2 -15.38 2.76 -6.97
N SER A 3 -15.11 3.11 -5.70
CA SER A 3 -13.89 3.84 -5.32
C SER A 3 -12.66 2.90 -5.36
N PRO A 4 -11.48 3.37 -5.82
CA PRO A 4 -10.25 2.59 -5.76
C PRO A 4 -9.63 2.56 -4.34
N PHE A 5 -10.16 3.37 -3.42
CA PHE A 5 -9.68 3.50 -2.06
C PHE A 5 -10.39 2.55 -1.10
N PHE A 6 -9.63 2.00 -0.15
CA PHE A 6 -10.11 1.16 0.93
C PHE A 6 -9.69 1.73 2.28
N TRP A 7 -10.43 1.35 3.32
CA TRP A 7 -10.04 1.58 4.71
C TRP A 7 -9.32 0.35 5.25
N LEU A 8 -8.10 0.54 5.75
CA LEU A 8 -7.43 -0.41 6.62
C LEU A 8 -7.68 0.02 8.08
N GLN A 9 -8.75 -0.52 8.65
CA GLN A 9 -9.30 -0.14 9.95
C GLN A 9 -8.71 -1.00 11.07
N SER A 10 -8.23 -0.36 12.14
CA SER A 10 -7.89 -1.09 13.37
C SER A 10 -9.16 -1.62 14.05
N THR A 11 -9.10 -2.87 14.49
CA THR A 11 -10.19 -3.51 15.25
C THR A 11 -10.10 -3.23 16.76
N GLU A 12 -8.98 -2.71 17.22
CA GLU A 12 -8.71 -2.41 18.64
C GLU A 12 -8.94 -0.93 18.96
N ASP A 13 -8.63 -0.05 17.99
CA ASP A 13 -8.83 1.40 18.09
C ASP A 13 -9.67 1.87 16.90
N GLY A 14 -10.95 2.15 17.16
CA GLY A 14 -11.89 2.62 16.14
C GLY A 14 -11.53 3.97 15.52
N SER A 15 -10.64 4.75 16.16
CA SER A 15 -10.17 6.03 15.62
C SER A 15 -8.98 5.89 14.66
N LEU A 16 -8.33 4.72 14.65
CA LEU A 16 -7.17 4.45 13.81
C LEU A 16 -7.58 3.71 12.53
N ALA A 17 -7.51 4.41 11.41
CA ALA A 17 -7.67 3.83 10.09
C ALA A 17 -6.76 4.50 9.08
N PHE A 18 -6.27 3.71 8.13
CA PHE A 18 -5.52 4.22 6.99
C PHE A 18 -6.36 4.15 5.73
N VAL A 19 -6.30 5.20 4.90
CA VAL A 19 -6.74 5.10 3.50
C VAL A 19 -5.64 4.37 2.74
N VAL A 20 -6.00 3.32 2.01
CA VAL A 20 -5.07 2.54 1.20
C VAL A 20 -5.59 2.36 -0.22
N ILE A 21 -4.68 2.20 -1.18
CA ILE A 21 -4.98 1.98 -2.60
C ILE A 21 -3.99 0.97 -3.20
N ASN A 22 -4.41 0.23 -4.23
CA ASN A 22 -3.47 -0.56 -5.02
C ASN A 22 -2.51 0.40 -5.74
N PRO A 23 -1.19 0.32 -5.50
CA PRO A 23 -0.23 1.26 -6.07
C PRO A 23 -0.17 1.23 -7.61
N GLN A 24 -0.54 0.12 -8.25
CA GLN A 24 -0.57 0.00 -9.71
C GLN A 24 -1.65 0.87 -10.36
N LEU A 25 -2.66 1.31 -9.62
CA LEU A 25 -3.66 2.27 -10.12
C LEU A 25 -3.09 3.70 -10.20
N VAL A 26 -2.02 3.99 -9.46
CA VAL A 26 -1.35 5.30 -9.45
C VAL A 26 -0.10 5.28 -10.32
N LYS A 27 0.70 4.21 -10.23
CA LYS A 27 1.92 3.99 -10.99
C LYS A 27 1.86 2.60 -11.62
N SER A 28 1.44 2.52 -12.88
CA SER A 28 1.14 1.25 -13.57
C SER A 28 2.32 0.27 -13.64
N ASP A 29 3.55 0.79 -13.63
CA ASP A 29 4.81 0.04 -13.61
C ASP A 29 5.35 -0.18 -12.18
N TYR A 30 4.52 0.01 -11.14
CA TYR A 30 4.92 -0.27 -9.77
C TYR A 30 5.22 -1.77 -9.59
N ALA A 31 6.44 -2.07 -9.17
CA ALA A 31 6.96 -3.41 -8.97
C ALA A 31 8.05 -3.37 -7.88
N ILE A 32 7.92 -4.24 -6.90
CA ILE A 32 8.86 -4.39 -5.79
C ILE A 32 9.37 -5.82 -5.73
N ASN A 33 10.59 -5.98 -5.23
CA ASN A 33 11.12 -7.30 -4.90
C ASN A 33 10.61 -7.69 -3.51
N ILE A 34 10.04 -8.88 -3.40
CA ILE A 34 9.65 -9.49 -2.13
C ILE A 34 10.76 -10.46 -1.75
N GLU A 35 11.41 -10.18 -0.62
CA GLU A 35 12.43 -11.07 -0.07
C GLU A 35 11.80 -12.36 0.47
N GLU A 36 12.58 -13.44 0.48
CA GLU A 36 12.11 -14.77 0.92
C GLU A 36 11.60 -14.75 2.37
N HIS A 37 12.25 -14.01 3.26
CA HIS A 37 11.81 -13.87 4.65
C HIS A 37 10.38 -13.28 4.76
N VAL A 38 10.00 -12.37 3.85
CA VAL A 38 8.65 -11.79 3.81
C VAL A 38 7.62 -12.85 3.38
N LEU A 39 7.98 -13.73 2.44
CA LEU A 39 7.11 -14.85 2.03
C LEU A 39 6.88 -15.82 3.19
N GLU A 40 7.94 -16.12 3.95
CA GLU A 40 7.87 -16.98 5.12
C GLU A 40 6.96 -16.40 6.21
N GLU A 41 7.15 -15.13 6.58
CA GLU A 41 6.30 -14.44 7.56
C GLU A 41 4.83 -14.39 7.14
N LEU A 42 4.59 -14.17 5.85
CA LEU A 42 3.26 -14.13 5.26
C LEU A 42 2.70 -15.53 4.92
N LYS A 43 3.44 -16.61 5.20
CA LYS A 43 3.02 -17.99 4.93
C LYS A 43 2.56 -18.19 3.48
N ALA A 44 3.25 -17.54 2.54
CA ALA A 44 2.96 -17.58 1.12
C ALA A 44 3.98 -18.48 0.39
N GLN A 45 3.50 -19.27 -0.56
CA GLN A 45 4.37 -20.10 -1.42
C GLN A 45 4.76 -19.34 -2.69
N HIS A 46 3.88 -18.46 -3.17
CA HIS A 46 4.08 -17.67 -4.38
C HIS A 46 3.66 -16.22 -4.17
N VAL A 47 4.35 -15.29 -4.83
CA VAL A 47 3.98 -13.86 -4.82
C VAL A 47 2.57 -13.60 -5.36
N ALA A 48 2.05 -14.49 -6.20
CA ALA A 48 0.68 -14.42 -6.72
C ALA A 48 -0.40 -14.67 -5.66
N ASP A 49 -0.04 -15.19 -4.49
CA ASP A 49 -0.95 -15.33 -3.34
C ASP A 49 -1.05 -14.04 -2.51
N LEU A 50 -0.25 -13.02 -2.84
CA LEU A 50 -0.12 -11.78 -2.08
C LEU A 50 -0.80 -10.62 -2.80
N GLU A 51 -1.41 -9.74 -2.01
CA GLU A 51 -1.93 -8.46 -2.45
C GLU A 51 -1.02 -7.34 -1.93
N VAL A 52 -0.94 -6.24 -2.68
CA VAL A 52 -0.11 -5.08 -2.35
C VAL A 52 -0.98 -3.84 -2.26
N MET A 53 -0.88 -3.14 -1.13
CA MET A 53 -1.57 -1.88 -0.87
C MET A 53 -0.58 -0.84 -0.35
N CYS A 54 -0.77 0.43 -0.68
CA CYS A 54 0.03 1.51 -0.10
C CYS A 54 -0.86 2.55 0.58
N ILE A 55 -0.34 3.14 1.65
CA ILE A 55 -1.03 4.16 2.43
C ILE A 55 -1.07 5.48 1.67
N VAL A 56 -2.24 6.12 1.69
CA VAL A 56 -2.50 7.45 1.14
C VAL A 56 -2.49 8.47 2.26
N THR A 57 -1.75 9.56 2.07
CA THR A 57 -1.78 10.75 2.93
C THR A 57 -2.61 11.82 2.25
N ILE A 58 -3.69 12.26 2.90
CA ILE A 58 -4.61 13.29 2.39
C ILE A 58 -4.45 14.55 3.25
N PRO A 59 -3.82 15.62 2.72
CA PRO A 59 -3.71 16.87 3.47
C PRO A 59 -5.07 17.50 3.76
N HIS A 60 -5.23 18.08 4.95
CA HIS A 60 -6.45 18.76 5.36
C HIS A 60 -6.84 19.86 4.37
N ASN A 61 -8.11 19.88 3.95
CA ASN A 61 -8.67 20.81 2.96
C ASN A 61 -7.97 20.83 1.57
N GLN A 62 -7.06 19.89 1.28
CA GLN A 62 -6.34 19.84 0.01
C GLN A 62 -6.25 18.40 -0.53
N PRO A 63 -7.37 17.69 -0.74
CA PRO A 63 -7.37 16.30 -1.20
C PRO A 63 -6.70 16.11 -2.56
N GLN A 64 -6.67 17.15 -3.40
CA GLN A 64 -5.96 17.15 -4.67
C GLN A 64 -4.44 16.99 -4.55
N LYS A 65 -3.87 17.29 -3.37
CA LYS A 65 -2.43 17.13 -3.07
C LYS A 65 -2.12 15.82 -2.35
N MET A 66 -3.04 14.85 -2.38
CA MET A 66 -2.81 13.58 -1.73
C MET A 66 -1.61 12.85 -2.34
N THR A 67 -0.86 12.19 -1.47
CA THR A 67 0.31 11.40 -1.86
C THR A 67 0.16 9.96 -1.42
N ILE A 68 0.82 9.06 -2.13
CA ILE A 68 0.93 7.64 -1.80
C ILE A 68 2.37 7.34 -1.34
N ASN A 69 2.52 6.51 -0.31
CA ASN A 69 3.82 6.04 0.14
C ASN A 69 4.22 4.78 -0.65
N LEU A 70 4.98 4.95 -1.73
CA LEU A 70 5.48 3.84 -2.56
C LEU A 70 6.70 3.12 -1.98
N LEU A 71 7.32 3.68 -0.92
CA LEU A 71 8.44 3.05 -0.23
C LEU A 71 7.99 2.19 0.97
N GLY A 72 6.70 2.24 1.33
CA GLY A 72 6.15 1.53 2.49
C GLY A 72 4.93 0.68 2.18
N PRO A 73 4.98 -0.26 1.21
CA PRO A 73 3.84 -1.09 0.86
C PRO A 73 3.46 -2.06 1.98
N ILE A 74 2.16 -2.32 2.09
CA ILE A 74 1.54 -3.34 2.91
C ILE A 74 1.31 -4.57 2.04
N ILE A 75 1.94 -5.67 2.39
CA ILE A 75 1.85 -6.95 1.70
C ILE A 75 0.90 -7.84 2.48
N ILE A 76 -0.16 -8.32 1.84
CA ILE A 76 -1.27 -8.99 2.49
C ILE A 76 -1.42 -10.39 1.92
N ASN A 77 -1.43 -11.40 2.79
CA ASN A 77 -1.92 -12.73 2.44
C ASN A 77 -3.34 -12.90 2.97
N ALA A 78 -4.34 -12.60 2.13
CA ALA A 78 -5.74 -12.65 2.54
C ALA A 78 -6.18 -14.08 2.92
N LYS A 79 -5.63 -15.11 2.26
CA LYS A 79 -5.94 -16.53 2.56
C LYS A 79 -5.46 -16.93 3.95
N LYS A 80 -4.34 -16.38 4.41
CA LYS A 80 -3.73 -16.66 5.73
C LYS A 80 -4.07 -15.62 6.79
N ARG A 81 -4.73 -14.52 6.41
CA ARG A 81 -5.16 -13.41 7.27
C ARG A 81 -3.99 -12.78 8.03
N CYS A 82 -2.84 -12.67 7.37
CA CYS A 82 -1.67 -11.96 7.87
C CYS A 82 -1.20 -10.93 6.84
N ALA A 83 -0.54 -9.89 7.34
CA ALA A 83 0.01 -8.82 6.53
C ALA A 83 1.25 -8.23 7.21
N LEU A 84 2.13 -7.63 6.42
CA LEU A 84 3.34 -6.94 6.87
C LEU A 84 3.49 -5.63 6.08
N GLN A 85 3.88 -4.55 6.75
CA GLN A 85 4.35 -3.36 6.05
C GLN A 85 5.87 -3.44 5.93
N ILE A 86 6.38 -3.43 4.70
CA ILE A 86 7.82 -3.51 4.42
C ILE A 86 8.37 -2.15 4.00
N ILE A 87 9.69 -1.98 4.13
CA ILE A 87 10.40 -0.81 3.61
C ILE A 87 11.06 -1.21 2.29
N CYS A 88 10.71 -0.52 1.22
CA CYS A 88 11.35 -0.62 -0.08
C CYS A 88 12.36 0.52 -0.23
N SER A 89 13.61 0.19 -0.57
CA SER A 89 14.69 1.17 -0.75
C SER A 89 14.95 1.48 -2.22
N ASP A 90 13.94 1.38 -3.08
CA ASP A 90 14.07 1.61 -4.51
C ASP A 90 13.98 3.10 -4.84
N ASP A 91 15.07 3.66 -5.36
CA ASP A 91 15.19 5.08 -5.69
C ASP A 91 14.19 5.56 -6.77
N ARG A 92 13.52 4.63 -7.49
CA ARG A 92 12.44 4.96 -8.43
C ARG A 92 11.17 5.43 -7.73
N TYR A 93 11.05 5.20 -6.42
CA TYR A 93 9.85 5.45 -5.63
C TYR A 93 10.07 6.55 -4.59
N SER A 94 8.96 7.13 -4.14
CA SER A 94 8.94 8.16 -3.11
C SER A 94 7.90 7.82 -2.05
N HIS A 95 8.19 8.19 -0.80
CA HIS A 95 7.23 8.12 0.30
C HIS A 95 6.11 9.18 0.20
N ARG A 96 6.25 10.14 -0.74
CA ARG A 96 5.27 11.20 -1.03
C ARG A 96 5.05 11.34 -2.52
N HIS A 97 4.74 10.24 -3.21
CA HIS A 97 4.43 10.28 -4.64
C HIS A 97 3.03 10.89 -4.85
N PRO A 98 2.87 11.95 -5.67
CA PRO A 98 1.54 12.51 -5.96
C PRO A 98 0.62 11.47 -6.62
N ILE A 99 -0.65 11.38 -6.18
CA ILE A 99 -1.62 10.47 -6.80
C ILE A 99 -2.26 11.08 -8.05
N LEU A 100 -2.51 12.39 -8.02
CA LEU A 100 -3.01 13.14 -9.16
C LEU A 100 -1.82 13.81 -9.84
N ALA A 101 -1.72 13.66 -11.16
CA ALA A 101 -0.73 14.40 -11.93
C ALA A 101 -0.95 15.91 -11.75
N GLU A 102 0.14 16.67 -11.64
CA GLU A 102 0.07 18.12 -11.80
C GLU A 102 -0.21 18.38 -13.29
N ASN A 103 -1.34 19.06 -13.58
CA ASN A 103 -1.65 19.55 -14.92
C ASN A 103 -0.71 20.68 -15.33
#